data_AF-C0FRN4-F1
#
_entry.id   AF-C0FRN4-F1
#
_cell.length_a   1.000
_cell.length_b   1.000
_cell.length_c   1.000
_cell.angle_alpha   90.00
_cell.angle_beta   90.00
_cell.angle_gamma   90.00
#
_symmetry.space_group_name_H-M   'P 1'
#
loop_
_entity.id
_entity.type
_entity.pdbx_description
1 polymer ?
#
loop_
_entity_poly.entity_id
_entity_poly.type
_entity_poly.pdbx_seq_one_letter_code
_entity_poly.pdbx_strand_id
1 'polypeptide(L)'
;MTNMYETWLMEQIHSIANFPYEDIKILDKYPLDVSKQVLKVLIENSCLGQNYGPIDISRKKINEINKDWLNQFLLEVASTCIDCSDEWEYRRLVELVVLVLPELKQEVLKLGAQSENEEVREVVEDFQNL
;
A
#
# COMPACT_ATOMS: atom_id res chain seq x y z
N MET A 1 24.57 4.43 3.21
CA MET A 1 24.12 5.75 2.73
C MET A 1 22.65 5.60 2.44
N THR A 2 21.79 6.29 3.18
CA THR A 2 20.34 6.30 2.96
C THR A 2 20.06 6.97 1.62
N ASN A 3 19.29 6.32 0.74
CA ASN A 3 18.89 6.89 -0.55
C ASN A 3 18.00 8.12 -0.30
N MET A 4 18.09 9.18 -1.13
CA MET A 4 17.23 10.37 -1.05
C MET A 4 15.74 10.01 -0.92
N TYR A 5 15.27 8.98 -1.62
CA TYR A 5 13.88 8.51 -1.51
C TYR A 5 13.54 7.94 -0.13
N GLU A 6 14.48 7.23 0.49
CA GLU A 6 14.30 6.70 1.84
C GLU A 6 14.31 7.83 2.86
N THR A 7 15.19 8.83 2.70
CA THR A 7 15.20 10.03 3.55
C THR A 7 13.86 10.77 3.49
N TRP A 8 13.29 10.98 2.31
CA TRP A 8 11.98 11.63 2.18
C TRP A 8 10.84 10.82 2.76
N LEU A 9 10.88 9.49 2.64
CA LEU A 9 9.88 8.64 3.29
C LEU A 9 10.01 8.74 4.82
N MET A 10 11.23 8.71 5.35
CA MET A 10 11.49 8.89 6.78
C MET A 10 10.93 10.23 7.28
N GLU A 11 11.13 11.33 6.53
CA GLU A 11 10.60 12.65 6.89
C GLU A 11 9.05 12.68 6.89
N GLN A 12 8.41 12.08 5.88
CA GLN A 12 6.95 11.97 5.83
C GLN A 12 6.40 11.17 7.02
N ILE A 13 6.99 10.01 7.31
CA ILE A 13 6.58 9.18 8.44
C ILE A 13 6.80 9.91 9.77
N HIS A 14 7.95 10.56 9.94
CA HIS A 14 8.26 11.30 11.15
C HIS A 14 7.28 12.47 11.38
N SER A 15 6.77 13.10 10.32
CA SER A 15 5.77 14.16 10.46
C SER A 15 4.45 13.69 11.10
N ILE A 16 4.16 12.39 11.07
CA ILE A 16 3.00 11.79 11.71
C ILE A 16 3.33 11.54 13.18
N ALA A 17 2.97 12.49 14.05
CA ALA A 17 3.12 12.37 15.50
C ALA A 17 4.54 12.00 15.98
N ASN A 18 5.59 12.40 15.24
CA ASN A 18 6.99 12.04 15.50
C ASN A 18 7.26 10.52 15.42
N PHE A 19 6.52 9.78 14.60
CA PHE A 19 6.64 8.33 14.49
C PHE A 19 8.07 7.92 14.08
N PRO A 20 8.73 6.99 14.80
CA PRO A 20 10.05 6.50 14.43
C PRO A 20 9.98 5.55 13.23
N TYR A 21 10.70 5.84 12.15
CA TYR A 21 10.67 5.02 10.93
C TYR A 21 10.98 3.53 11.15
N GLU A 22 11.87 3.20 12.09
CA GLU A 22 12.23 1.81 12.42
C GLU A 22 11.10 1.02 13.08
N ASP A 23 10.05 1.70 13.55
CA ASP A 23 8.93 1.09 14.26
C ASP A 23 7.76 0.71 13.32
N ILE A 24 7.89 0.89 12.00
CA ILE A 24 6.87 0.48 11.02
C ILE A 24 6.47 -1.00 11.21
N LYS A 25 7.42 -1.88 11.53
CA LYS A 25 7.18 -3.30 11.78
C LYS A 25 6.24 -3.60 12.98
N ILE A 26 6.09 -2.65 13.91
CA ILE A 26 5.27 -2.77 15.13
C ILE A 26 4.13 -1.74 15.16
N LEU A 27 3.59 -1.37 13.99
CA LEU A 27 2.44 -0.46 13.89
C LEU A 27 1.23 -0.88 14.74
N ASP A 28 1.07 -2.17 14.98
CA ASP A 28 0.01 -2.73 15.83
C ASP A 28 0.14 -2.34 17.32
N LYS A 29 1.26 -1.73 17.73
CA LYS A 29 1.50 -1.25 19.10
C LYS A 29 1.24 0.26 19.29
N TYR A 30 0.97 0.97 18.21
CA TYR A 30 0.71 2.41 18.22
C TYR A 30 -0.80 2.70 18.23
N PRO A 31 -1.22 3.93 18.58
CA PRO A 31 -2.61 4.36 18.44
C PRO A 31 -3.12 4.13 17.01
N LEU A 32 -4.32 3.57 16.89
CA LEU A 32 -4.84 3.09 15.60
C LEU A 32 -4.87 4.18 14.51
N ASP A 33 -5.21 5.41 14.90
CA ASP A 33 -5.25 6.57 14.01
C ASP A 33 -3.85 6.96 13.48
N VAL A 34 -2.83 6.90 14.34
CA VAL A 34 -1.43 7.11 13.95
C VAL A 34 -0.98 5.99 13.02
N SER A 35 -1.25 4.74 13.38
CA SER A 35 -0.83 3.58 12.59
C SER A 35 -1.46 3.57 11.20
N LYS A 36 -2.74 3.94 11.08
CA LYS A 36 -3.43 4.07 9.79
C LYS A 36 -2.87 5.20 8.95
N GLN A 37 -2.50 6.34 9.54
CA GLN A 37 -1.84 7.44 8.82
C GLN A 37 -0.46 7.03 8.30
N VAL A 38 0.33 6.31 9.08
CA VAL A 38 1.61 5.76 8.63
C VAL A 38 1.42 4.77 7.48
N LEU A 39 0.46 3.84 7.62
CA LEU A 39 0.12 2.91 6.55
C LEU A 39 -0.33 3.64 5.28
N LYS A 40 -1.11 4.73 5.41
CA LYS A 40 -1.56 5.54 4.27
C LYS A 40 -0.37 6.11 3.48
N VAL A 41 0.60 6.74 4.16
CA VAL A 41 1.81 7.26 3.50
C VAL A 41 2.59 6.15 2.78
N LEU A 42 2.68 4.97 3.39
CA LEU A 42 3.34 3.83 2.77
C LEU A 42 2.59 3.34 1.52
N ILE A 43 1.26 3.29 1.55
CA ILE A 43 0.43 2.91 0.39
C ILE A 43 0.57 3.94 -0.73
N GLU A 44 0.46 5.23 -0.42
CA GLU A 44 0.61 6.32 -1.40
C GLU A 44 1.98 6.24 -2.10
N ASN A 45 3.08 6.05 -1.36
CA ASN A 45 4.40 5.91 -1.96
C ASN A 45 4.56 4.58 -2.74
N SER A 46 3.83 3.52 -2.37
CA SER A 46 3.84 2.21 -3.03
C SER A 46 3.03 2.15 -4.32
N CYS A 47 2.04 3.04 -4.46
CA CYS A 47 1.03 2.97 -5.52
C CYS A 47 1.00 4.21 -6.42
N LEU A 48 1.21 5.41 -5.87
CA LEU A 48 1.13 6.68 -6.59
C LEU A 48 2.52 7.20 -7.00
N GLY A 49 3.59 6.57 -6.51
CA GLY A 49 4.96 6.95 -6.82
C GLY A 49 5.26 6.89 -8.31
N GLN A 50 5.89 7.95 -8.84
CA GLN A 50 6.34 8.01 -10.25
C GLN A 50 7.71 7.38 -10.46
N ASN A 51 8.48 7.20 -9.38
CA ASN A 51 9.83 6.64 -9.41
C ASN A 51 9.83 5.24 -8.80
N TYR A 52 10.64 4.35 -9.35
CA TYR A 52 10.78 2.98 -8.82
C TYR A 52 11.29 2.97 -7.36
N GLY A 53 12.15 3.91 -6.98
CA GLY A 53 12.75 3.98 -5.64
C GLY A 53 11.73 4.04 -4.50
N PRO A 54 10.86 5.07 -4.43
CA PRO A 54 9.82 5.17 -3.42
C PRO A 54 8.87 3.96 -3.39
N ILE A 55 8.52 3.42 -4.57
CA ILE A 55 7.66 2.24 -4.69
C ILE A 55 8.30 1.03 -4.01
N ASP A 56 9.54 0.70 -4.39
CA ASP A 56 10.25 -0.47 -3.89
C ASP A 56 10.52 -0.39 -2.38
N ILE A 57 10.96 0.78 -1.89
CA ILE A 57 11.23 0.99 -0.46
C ILE A 57 9.94 0.84 0.36
N SER A 58 8.85 1.48 -0.08
CA SER A 58 7.59 1.49 0.68
C SER A 58 6.95 0.10 0.70
N ARG A 59 6.98 -0.63 -0.43
CA ARG A 59 6.52 -2.02 -0.49
C ARG A 59 7.31 -2.95 0.44
N LYS A 60 8.63 -2.79 0.51
CA LYS A 60 9.48 -3.53 1.46
C LYS A 60 9.07 -3.23 2.91
N LYS A 61 8.83 -1.96 3.23
CA LYS A 61 8.39 -1.55 4.58
C LYS A 61 7.01 -2.06 4.95
N ILE A 62 6.04 -2.03 4.02
CA ILE A 62 4.73 -2.67 4.25
C ILE A 62 4.89 -4.16 4.52
N ASN A 63 5.83 -4.83 3.83
CA ASN A 63 6.04 -6.26 4.01
C ASN A 63 6.61 -6.63 5.40
N GLU A 64 7.23 -5.70 6.11
CA GLU A 64 7.74 -5.87 7.48
C GLU A 64 6.64 -5.77 8.56
N ILE A 65 5.46 -5.21 8.23
CA ILE A 65 4.35 -5.02 9.16
C ILE A 65 3.76 -6.37 9.59
N ASN A 66 3.30 -6.45 10.85
CA ASN A 66 2.50 -7.57 11.35
C ASN A 66 1.34 -7.90 10.39
N LYS A 67 1.29 -9.15 9.91
CA LYS A 67 0.34 -9.58 8.86
C LYS A 67 -1.10 -9.58 9.32
N ASP A 68 -1.38 -9.96 10.58
CA ASP A 68 -2.75 -9.96 11.10
C ASP A 68 -3.32 -8.54 11.14
N TRP A 69 -2.51 -7.56 11.57
CA TRP A 69 -2.91 -6.16 11.58
C TRP A 69 -3.03 -5.61 10.15
N LEU A 70 -2.07 -5.92 9.28
CA LEU A 70 -2.11 -5.49 7.87
C LEU A 70 -3.36 -6.03 7.17
N ASN A 71 -3.73 -7.29 7.41
CA ASN A 71 -4.92 -7.92 6.85
C ASN A 71 -6.23 -7.23 7.27
N GLN A 72 -6.27 -6.67 8.48
CA GLN A 72 -7.45 -5.94 8.95
C GLN A 72 -7.59 -4.55 8.32
N PHE A 73 -6.48 -3.88 7.99
CA PHE A 73 -6.51 -2.45 7.68
C PHE A 73 -5.99 -2.05 6.30
N LEU A 74 -5.31 -2.94 5.55
CA LEU A 74 -4.71 -2.61 4.25
C LEU A 74 -5.74 -2.05 3.27
N LEU A 75 -6.82 -2.81 3.00
CA LEU A 75 -7.85 -2.39 2.04
C LEU A 75 -8.68 -1.21 2.57
N GLU A 76 -8.92 -1.14 3.88
CA GLU A 76 -9.59 0.00 4.49
C GLU A 76 -8.80 1.29 4.22
N VAL A 77 -7.50 1.31 4.53
CA VAL A 77 -6.66 2.50 4.34
C VAL A 77 -6.46 2.79 2.85
N ALA A 78 -6.24 1.77 2.01
CA ALA A 78 -6.13 1.94 0.56
C ALA A 78 -7.35 2.64 -0.04
N SER A 79 -8.56 2.29 0.42
CA SER A 79 -9.81 2.92 -0.05
C SER A 79 -9.89 4.44 0.22
N THR A 80 -9.03 4.97 1.09
CA THR A 80 -8.97 6.41 1.41
C THR A 80 -7.94 7.19 0.58
N CYS A 81 -7.14 6.52 -0.24
CA CYS A 81 -6.02 7.13 -0.97
C CYS A 81 -5.77 6.59 -2.38
N ILE A 82 -6.41 5.49 -2.78
CA ILE A 82 -6.28 4.88 -4.11
C ILE A 82 -7.60 5.03 -4.87
N ASP A 83 -7.54 5.59 -6.06
CA ASP A 83 -8.64 5.59 -7.02
C ASP A 83 -8.68 4.26 -7.78
N CYS A 84 -9.58 3.36 -7.38
CA CYS A 84 -9.74 2.07 -8.06
C CYS A 84 -10.42 2.15 -9.44
N SER A 85 -10.83 3.35 -9.88
CA SER A 85 -11.32 3.59 -11.25
C SER A 85 -10.20 3.98 -12.22
N ASP A 86 -9.03 4.37 -11.70
CA ASP A 86 -7.80 4.57 -12.46
C ASP A 86 -7.05 3.24 -12.61
N GLU A 87 -6.66 2.89 -13.84
CA GLU A 87 -5.97 1.62 -14.14
C GLU A 87 -4.65 1.52 -13.37
N TRP A 88 -3.85 2.58 -13.38
CA TRP A 88 -2.49 2.53 -12.85
C TRP A 88 -2.51 2.43 -11.33
N GLU A 89 -3.34 3.24 -10.67
CA GLU A 89 -3.47 3.19 -9.21
C GLU A 89 -4.02 1.83 -8.75
N TYR A 90 -5.06 1.32 -9.42
CA TYR A 90 -5.63 0.01 -9.14
C TYR A 90 -4.63 -1.13 -9.36
N ARG A 91 -3.95 -1.16 -10.52
CA ARG A 91 -2.92 -2.16 -10.85
C ARG A 91 -1.83 -2.17 -9.78
N ARG A 92 -1.37 -1.00 -9.35
CA ARG A 92 -0.34 -0.89 -8.30
C ARG A 92 -0.83 -1.37 -6.93
N LEU A 93 -2.10 -1.17 -6.60
CA LEU A 93 -2.69 -1.74 -5.40
C LEU A 93 -2.78 -3.27 -5.48
N VAL A 94 -3.22 -3.84 -6.60
CA VAL A 94 -3.26 -5.29 -6.80
C VAL A 94 -1.86 -5.90 -6.69
N GLU A 95 -0.85 -5.30 -7.32
CA GLU A 95 0.55 -5.70 -7.18
C GLU A 95 1.02 -5.68 -5.72
N LEU A 96 0.70 -4.60 -4.99
CA LEU A 96 1.07 -4.46 -3.58
C LEU A 96 0.43 -5.59 -2.77
N VAL A 97 -0.88 -5.83 -2.91
CA VAL A 97 -1.61 -6.88 -2.20
C VAL A 97 -1.00 -8.26 -2.50
N VAL A 98 -0.78 -8.60 -3.77
CA VAL A 98 -0.17 -9.89 -4.16
C VAL A 98 1.22 -10.05 -3.55
N LEU A 99 2.00 -8.97 -3.46
CA LEU A 99 3.34 -9.00 -2.90
C LEU A 99 3.36 -9.18 -1.38
N VAL A 100 2.53 -8.44 -0.65
CA VAL A 100 2.66 -8.32 0.82
C VAL A 100 1.63 -9.13 1.60
N LEU A 101 0.50 -9.45 0.97
CA LEU A 101 -0.65 -10.07 1.63
C LEU A 101 -1.58 -10.79 0.63
N PRO A 102 -1.10 -11.88 -0.01
CA PRO A 102 -1.82 -12.55 -1.10
C PRO A 102 -3.18 -13.12 -0.68
N GLU A 103 -3.45 -13.34 0.61
CA GLU A 103 -4.78 -13.73 1.07
C GLU A 103 -5.88 -12.72 0.71
N LEU A 104 -5.55 -11.42 0.59
CA LEU A 104 -6.49 -10.38 0.19
C LEU A 104 -6.64 -10.24 -1.33
N LYS A 105 -5.91 -11.03 -2.14
CA LYS A 105 -5.94 -10.94 -3.60
C LYS A 105 -7.37 -11.00 -4.15
N GLN A 106 -8.16 -11.97 -3.70
CA GLN A 106 -9.52 -12.14 -4.20
C GLN A 106 -10.45 -11.01 -3.75
N GLU A 107 -10.14 -10.32 -2.66
CA GLU A 107 -10.92 -9.16 -2.19
C GLU A 107 -10.60 -7.92 -3.01
N VAL A 108 -9.32 -7.64 -3.27
CA VAL A 108 -8.93 -6.49 -4.11
C VAL A 108 -9.42 -6.67 -5.55
N LEU A 109 -9.37 -7.88 -6.11
CA LEU A 109 -9.84 -8.13 -7.48
C LEU A 109 -11.35 -7.89 -7.67
N LYS A 110 -12.15 -8.09 -6.63
CA LYS A 110 -13.60 -7.80 -6.68
C LYS A 110 -13.89 -6.31 -6.86
N LEU A 111 -12.96 -5.43 -6.49
CA LEU A 111 -13.13 -3.97 -6.65
C LEU A 111 -13.16 -3.58 -8.13
N GLY A 112 -12.32 -4.21 -8.96
CA GLY A 112 -12.23 -3.91 -10.40
C GLY A 112 -13.15 -4.76 -11.29
N ALA A 113 -13.68 -5.89 -10.79
CA ALA A 113 -14.36 -6.89 -11.63
C ALA A 113 -15.61 -6.37 -12.36
N GLN A 114 -16.26 -5.34 -11.82
CA GLN A 114 -17.45 -4.70 -12.41
C GLN A 114 -17.21 -3.22 -12.77
N SER A 115 -15.95 -2.79 -12.83
CA SER A 115 -15.61 -1.42 -13.21
C SER A 115 -16.18 -1.10 -14.59
N GLU A 116 -16.59 0.15 -14.83
CA GLU A 116 -16.95 0.63 -16.17
C GLU A 116 -15.71 0.84 -17.04
N ASN A 117 -14.55 1.08 -16.42
CA ASN A 117 -13.26 1.19 -17.10
C ASN A 117 -12.78 -0.20 -17.55
N GLU A 118 -12.57 -0.37 -18.86
CA GLU A 118 -12.09 -1.61 -19.47
C GLU A 118 -10.69 -1.98 -19.01
N GLU A 119 -9.78 -1.01 -18.91
CA GLU A 119 -8.39 -1.22 -18.48
C GLU A 119 -8.34 -1.76 -17.04
N VAL A 120 -9.23 -1.29 -16.16
CA VAL A 120 -9.37 -1.83 -14.79
C VAL A 120 -9.85 -3.29 -14.80
N ARG A 121 -10.74 -3.67 -15.73
CA ARG A 121 -11.17 -5.06 -15.88
C ARG A 121 -10.03 -5.93 -16.44
N GLU A 122 -9.22 -5.42 -17.36
CA GLU A 122 -8.02 -6.12 -17.85
C GLU A 122 -7.02 -6.41 -16.73
N VAL A 123 -6.81 -5.47 -15.79
CA VAL A 123 -6.01 -5.73 -14.58
C VAL A 123 -6.58 -6.92 -13.79
N VAL A 124 -7.90 -7.06 -13.68
CA VAL A 124 -8.49 -8.22 -13.00
C VAL A 124 -8.13 -9.52 -13.70
N GLU A 125 -8.26 -9.56 -15.01
CA GLU A 125 -7.96 -10.73 -15.84
C GLU A 125 -6.47 -11.13 -15.75
N ASP A 126 -5.56 -10.15 -15.83
CA ASP A 126 -4.11 -10.34 -15.70
C ASP A 126 -3.74 -11.06 -14.40
N PHE A 127 -4.36 -10.63 -13.30
CA PHE A 127 -4.05 -11.15 -11.98
C PHE A 127 -4.89 -12.36 -11.57
N GLN A 128 -5.99 -12.69 -12.26
CA GLN A 128 -6.87 -13.77 -11.83
C GLN A 128 -6.18 -15.14 -11.74
N ASN A 129 -5.23 -15.41 -12.64
CA ASN A 129 -4.53 -16.70 -12.75
C ASN A 129 -3.09 -16.71 -12.21
N LEU A 130 -2.59 -15.59 -11.68
CA LEU A 130 -1.26 -15.48 -11.04
C LEU A 130 -1.22 -16.06 -9.63
#